data_AF-A0A932HGM4-F1
#
_entry.id   AF-A0A932HGM4-F1
#
_cell.length_a   1.000
_cell.length_b   1.000
_cell.length_c   1.000
_cell.angle_alpha   90.00
_cell.angle_beta   90.00
_cell.angle_gamma   90.00
#
_symmetry.space_group_name_H-M   'P 1'
#
loop_
_entity.id
_entity.type
_entity.pdbx_description
1 polymer ?
#
loop_
_entity_poly.entity_id
_entity_poly.type
_entity_poly.pdbx_seq_one_letter_code
_entity_poly.pdbx_strand_id
1 'polypeptide(L)'
;MLDDVDARVQADFARARSKAFLHDVWALLSGKRNTLLSYDHVKEKLRIGGPLYRGVRTVEVGRIVGSVNRYRDFDGAFLPAHNRIADRWQRVDRAFYEDVSLPPVVLYKVGEVYFVVDGHHRVSVAREQGQEFIEAEVRECKVKVPVGPDLRPEDLEILGAKVEFLQRTGLDRLRLGADIDVTVPDGFPRMLEHIAVHRYFMGLDEQRDIPEEEAVTHWYDTVYLPIVTVIRERGVLEEFPGRTEGDVYLWVLDHQHFLADHGKELSPPEEAAEKFVQRVEQSPQLGEL
;
A
#
# COMPACT_ATOMS: atom_id res chain seq x y z
N MET A 1 3.26 47.72 -7.87
CA MET A 1 2.83 46.34 -8.24
C MET A 1 3.93 45.32 -7.96
N LEU A 2 5.17 45.51 -8.41
CA LEU A 2 6.28 44.58 -8.11
C LEU A 2 6.53 44.40 -6.59
N ASP A 3 6.56 45.49 -5.82
CA ASP A 3 6.76 45.42 -4.36
C ASP A 3 5.64 44.67 -3.59
N ASP A 4 4.41 44.62 -4.15
CA ASP A 4 3.29 43.89 -3.53
C ASP A 4 3.39 42.38 -3.79
N VAL A 5 3.81 41.99 -5.00
CA VAL A 5 4.05 40.57 -5.33
C VAL A 5 5.22 40.01 -4.53
N ASP A 6 6.31 40.77 -4.38
CA ASP A 6 7.48 40.38 -3.58
C ASP A 6 7.11 40.12 -2.12
N ALA A 7 6.34 41.03 -1.52
CA ALA A 7 5.88 40.89 -0.14
C ALA A 7 4.96 39.66 0.05
N ARG A 8 4.05 39.42 -0.90
CA ARG A 8 3.15 38.24 -0.87
C ARG A 8 3.93 36.94 -0.97
N VAL A 9 4.84 36.83 -1.94
CA VAL A 9 5.66 35.63 -2.16
C VAL A 9 6.53 35.30 -0.95
N GLN A 10 7.09 36.32 -0.28
CA GLN A 10 7.83 36.13 0.97
C GLN A 10 6.92 35.66 2.12
N ALA A 11 5.73 36.25 2.25
CA ALA A 11 4.74 35.87 3.26
C ALA A 11 4.24 34.43 3.05
N ASP A 12 4.01 34.03 1.80
CA ASP A 12 3.56 32.70 1.41
C ASP A 12 4.62 31.65 1.74
N PHE A 13 5.90 31.93 1.44
CA PHE A 13 6.98 31.05 1.85
C PHE A 13 7.09 30.92 3.37
N ALA A 14 6.97 32.05 4.11
CA ALA A 14 7.01 32.04 5.57
C ALA A 14 5.84 31.25 6.18
N ARG A 15 4.64 31.36 5.59
CA ARG A 15 3.46 30.58 5.96
C ARG A 15 3.68 29.09 5.72
N ALA A 16 4.19 28.71 4.54
CA ALA A 16 4.50 27.32 4.21
C ALA A 16 5.56 26.71 5.15
N ARG A 17 6.61 27.47 5.50
CA ARG A 17 7.62 27.06 6.50
C ARG A 17 7.05 26.87 7.90
N SER A 18 6.15 27.77 8.30
CA SER A 18 5.51 27.71 9.62
C SER A 18 4.62 26.46 9.74
N LYS A 19 3.86 26.14 8.68
CA LYS A 19 3.08 24.89 8.59
C LYS A 19 3.99 23.65 8.66
N ALA A 20 5.06 23.60 7.88
CA ALA A 20 6.02 22.48 7.89
C ALA A 20 6.62 22.24 9.28
N PHE A 21 7.00 23.32 9.97
CA PHE A 21 7.53 23.23 11.34
C PHE A 21 6.52 22.64 12.32
N LEU A 22 5.25 23.07 12.25
CA LEU A 22 4.19 22.49 13.08
C LEU A 22 4.00 21.01 12.78
N HIS A 23 4.00 20.61 11.51
CA HIS A 23 3.92 19.19 11.12
C HIS A 23 5.08 18.38 11.71
N ASP A 24 6.31 18.89 11.66
CA ASP A 24 7.48 18.19 12.22
C ASP A 24 7.37 18.00 13.72
N VAL A 25 6.88 19.01 14.46
CA VAL A 25 6.64 18.90 15.91
C VAL A 25 5.57 17.83 16.20
N TRP A 26 4.46 17.84 15.46
CA TRP A 26 3.40 16.83 15.60
C TRP A 26 3.88 15.42 15.24
N ALA A 27 4.73 15.29 14.23
CA ALA A 27 5.32 14.04 13.80
C ALA A 27 6.25 13.45 14.87
N LEU A 28 7.07 14.29 15.51
CA LEU A 28 7.91 13.89 16.64
C LEU A 28 7.10 13.39 17.84
N LEU A 29 5.98 14.05 18.14
CA LEU A 29 5.08 13.64 19.24
C LEU A 29 4.33 12.33 18.92
N SER A 30 3.91 12.15 17.68
CA SER A 30 3.17 10.95 17.23
C SER A 30 4.08 9.76 16.87
N GLY A 31 5.40 9.96 16.83
CA GLY A 31 6.37 8.95 16.41
C GLY A 31 6.33 8.61 14.91
N LYS A 32 5.54 9.34 14.11
CA LYS A 32 5.42 9.12 12.66
C LYS A 32 6.48 9.92 11.90
N ARG A 33 6.95 9.39 10.77
CA ARG A 33 7.89 10.12 9.89
C ARG A 33 7.13 11.10 9.00
N ASN A 34 7.46 12.38 9.08
CA ASN A 34 6.90 13.44 8.22
C ASN A 34 7.74 13.67 6.95
N THR A 35 7.99 12.61 6.19
CA THR A 35 8.80 12.68 4.97
C THR A 35 8.03 12.12 3.79
N LEU A 36 8.27 12.65 2.59
CA LEU A 36 7.70 12.11 1.37
C LEU A 36 8.02 10.62 1.19
N LEU A 37 7.06 9.88 0.64
CA LEU A 37 7.26 8.48 0.30
C LEU A 37 8.36 8.35 -0.77
N SER A 38 9.37 7.52 -0.50
CA SER A 38 10.49 7.29 -1.41
C SER A 38 10.07 6.34 -2.53
N TYR A 39 10.09 6.79 -3.79
CA TYR A 39 9.80 5.93 -4.94
C TYR A 39 10.75 4.73 -5.00
N ASP A 40 12.04 4.90 -4.67
CA ASP A 40 13.01 3.80 -4.74
C ASP A 40 12.65 2.69 -3.74
N HIS A 41 12.18 3.07 -2.56
CA HIS A 41 11.74 2.11 -1.55
C HIS A 41 10.48 1.36 -2.01
N VAL A 42 9.49 2.07 -2.58
CA VAL A 42 8.28 1.44 -3.15
C VAL A 42 8.63 0.56 -4.34
N LYS A 43 9.56 0.99 -5.21
CA LYS A 43 10.02 0.24 -6.38
C LYS A 43 10.66 -1.08 -5.98
N GLU A 44 11.53 -1.07 -4.98
CA GLU A 44 12.20 -2.25 -4.46
C GLU A 44 11.18 -3.22 -3.84
N LYS A 45 10.35 -2.74 -2.91
CA LYS A 45 9.38 -3.57 -2.19
C LYS A 45 8.31 -4.16 -3.10
N LEU A 46 7.73 -3.35 -3.99
CA LEU A 46 6.63 -3.79 -4.85
C LEU A 46 7.09 -4.34 -6.21
N ARG A 47 8.41 -4.47 -6.42
CA ARG A 47 9.04 -4.97 -7.66
C ARG A 47 8.45 -4.31 -8.91
N ILE A 48 8.36 -2.98 -8.87
CA ILE A 48 7.69 -2.18 -9.89
C ILE A 48 8.41 -2.30 -11.24
N GLY A 49 7.65 -2.46 -12.32
CA GLY A 49 8.16 -2.50 -13.68
C GLY A 49 8.73 -1.15 -14.18
N GLY A 50 9.40 -1.17 -15.33
CA GLY A 50 9.95 0.05 -15.94
C GLY A 50 8.87 1.10 -16.30
N PRO A 51 9.23 2.40 -16.30
CA PRO A 51 8.31 3.49 -16.61
C PRO A 51 7.91 3.52 -18.09
N LEU A 52 6.61 3.60 -18.38
CA LEU A 52 6.04 3.77 -19.72
C LEU A 52 5.49 5.19 -19.89
N TYR A 53 5.96 5.93 -20.89
CA TYR A 53 5.50 7.30 -21.14
C TYR A 53 4.02 7.34 -21.53
N ARG A 54 3.26 8.23 -20.90
CA ARG A 54 1.81 8.41 -21.10
C ARG A 54 1.42 9.78 -21.64
N GLY A 55 2.38 10.62 -21.99
CA GLY A 55 2.14 11.99 -22.45
C GLY A 55 1.93 12.99 -21.32
N VAL A 56 1.59 14.22 -21.69
CA VAL A 56 1.16 15.27 -20.77
C VAL A 56 -0.28 15.03 -20.35
N ARG A 57 -0.57 15.12 -19.05
CA ARG A 57 -1.90 14.93 -18.45
C ARG A 57 -2.12 15.91 -17.31
N THR A 58 -3.37 16.24 -17.09
CA THR A 58 -3.83 16.96 -15.89
C THR A 58 -3.94 15.96 -14.73
N VAL A 59 -3.28 16.25 -13.61
CA VAL A 59 -3.18 15.35 -12.45
C VAL A 59 -3.66 16.07 -11.20
N GLU A 60 -4.48 15.39 -10.39
CA GLU A 60 -4.88 15.87 -9.07
C GLU A 60 -3.65 15.99 -8.16
N VAL A 61 -3.43 17.19 -7.61
CA VAL A 61 -2.28 17.49 -6.74
C VAL A 61 -2.32 16.65 -5.46
N GLY A 62 -3.52 16.30 -4.98
CA GLY A 62 -3.72 15.41 -3.83
C GLY A 62 -3.19 13.99 -4.02
N ARG A 63 -3.14 13.49 -5.27
CA ARG A 63 -2.62 12.13 -5.58
C ARG A 63 -1.10 12.07 -5.69
N ILE A 64 -0.41 13.20 -5.55
CA ILE A 64 1.06 13.25 -5.54
C ILE A 64 1.52 12.99 -4.11
N VAL A 65 2.02 11.79 -3.82
CA VAL A 65 2.27 11.33 -2.44
C VAL A 65 3.76 11.21 -2.09
N GLY A 66 4.62 11.23 -3.11
CA GLY A 66 6.01 10.87 -2.91
C GLY A 66 6.95 11.47 -3.94
N SER A 67 8.20 11.05 -3.86
CA SER A 67 9.26 11.59 -4.69
C SER A 67 10.27 10.54 -5.10
N VAL A 68 10.79 10.69 -6.32
CA VAL A 68 11.93 9.91 -6.81
C VAL A 68 13.23 10.42 -6.20
N ASN A 69 13.37 11.75 -6.07
CA ASN A 69 14.56 12.40 -5.52
C ASN A 69 14.17 13.46 -4.50
N ARG A 70 15.11 13.99 -3.70
CA ARG A 70 14.84 15.17 -2.83
C ARG A 70 13.70 15.01 -1.80
N TYR A 71 13.36 13.79 -1.38
CA TYR A 71 12.35 13.52 -0.35
C TYR A 71 12.68 14.09 1.05
N ARG A 72 13.89 14.66 1.22
CA ARG A 72 14.33 15.38 2.43
C ARG A 72 14.23 16.91 2.32
N ASP A 73 13.96 17.43 1.13
CA ASP A 73 13.84 18.88 0.92
C ASP A 73 12.45 19.41 1.30
N PHE A 74 11.48 18.50 1.38
CA PHE A 74 10.08 18.76 1.65
C PHE A 74 9.54 17.75 2.67
N ASP A 75 8.52 18.16 3.41
CA ASP A 75 7.80 17.28 4.33
C ASP A 75 6.77 16.39 3.59
N GLY A 76 6.04 15.53 4.32
CA GLY A 76 5.01 14.66 3.74
C GLY A 76 3.89 15.39 3.00
N ALA A 77 3.69 16.68 3.27
CA ALA A 77 2.69 17.53 2.63
C ALA A 77 3.24 18.31 1.42
N PHE A 78 4.50 18.09 1.03
CA PHE A 78 5.26 18.90 0.05
C PHE A 78 5.54 20.33 0.51
N LEU A 79 5.53 20.63 1.81
CA LEU A 79 5.91 21.93 2.33
C LEU A 79 7.44 22.04 2.46
N PRO A 80 8.02 23.24 2.28
CA PRO A 80 9.47 23.43 2.39
C PRO A 80 10.02 23.02 3.77
N ALA A 81 10.94 22.06 3.83
CA ALA A 81 11.53 21.63 5.10
C ALA A 81 12.69 22.53 5.56
N HIS A 82 13.32 23.28 4.65
CA HIS A 82 14.51 24.09 4.93
C HIS A 82 14.47 25.44 4.19
N ASN A 83 15.17 26.45 4.72
CA ASN A 83 15.20 27.79 4.10
C ASN A 83 16.04 27.86 2.82
N ARG A 84 16.97 26.93 2.58
CA ARG A 84 17.84 26.91 1.38
C ARG A 84 17.08 26.83 0.05
N ILE A 85 15.81 26.44 0.08
CA ILE A 85 14.96 26.36 -1.11
C ILE A 85 14.09 27.60 -1.34
N ALA A 86 14.19 28.62 -0.48
CA ALA A 86 13.39 29.84 -0.54
C ALA A 86 13.46 30.51 -1.92
N ASP A 87 14.66 30.82 -2.42
CA ASP A 87 14.82 31.59 -3.67
C ASP A 87 14.18 30.90 -4.88
N ARG A 88 14.26 29.56 -4.95
CA ARG A 88 13.64 28.81 -6.06
C ARG A 88 12.14 28.66 -5.85
N TRP A 89 11.69 28.46 -4.62
CA TRP A 89 10.27 28.36 -4.29
C TRP A 89 9.54 29.68 -4.57
N GLN A 90 10.10 30.79 -4.08
CA GLN A 90 9.56 32.15 -4.28
C GLN A 90 9.51 32.56 -5.75
N ARG A 91 10.50 32.18 -6.57
CA ARG A 91 10.44 32.41 -8.02
C ARG A 91 9.30 31.66 -8.70
N VAL A 92 9.00 30.45 -8.25
CA VAL A 92 7.88 29.65 -8.78
C VAL A 92 6.55 30.24 -8.34
N ASP A 93 6.45 30.66 -7.08
CA ASP A 93 5.27 31.30 -6.52
C ASP A 93 4.96 32.66 -7.16
N ARG A 94 6.01 33.45 -7.46
CA ARG A 94 5.88 34.67 -8.26
C ARG A 94 5.29 34.39 -9.65
N ALA A 95 5.80 33.36 -10.34
CA ALA A 95 5.32 32.99 -11.67
C ALA A 95 3.83 32.62 -11.66
N PHE A 96 3.31 32.10 -10.54
CA PHE A 96 1.88 31.86 -10.34
C PHE A 96 1.08 33.17 -10.30
N TYR A 97 1.52 34.18 -9.54
CA TYR A 97 0.84 35.49 -9.50
C TYR A 97 0.93 36.27 -10.80
N GLU A 98 2.01 36.08 -11.56
CA GLU A 98 2.25 36.74 -12.84
C GLU A 98 1.59 36.00 -14.02
N ASP A 99 0.82 34.92 -13.76
CA ASP A 99 0.18 34.06 -14.77
C ASP A 99 1.15 33.57 -15.86
N VAL A 100 2.40 33.30 -15.44
CA VAL A 100 3.45 32.81 -16.32
C VAL A 100 3.30 31.30 -16.46
N SER A 101 3.06 30.83 -17.68
CA SER A 101 3.03 29.41 -17.99
C SER A 101 4.38 28.76 -17.65
N LEU A 102 4.35 27.82 -16.70
CA LEU A 102 5.50 27.02 -16.31
C LEU A 102 5.46 25.66 -17.03
N PRO A 103 6.64 25.06 -17.32
CA PRO A 103 6.67 23.73 -17.92
C PRO A 103 6.03 22.70 -16.98
N PRO A 104 5.43 21.62 -17.54
CA PRO A 104 4.78 20.59 -16.75
C PRO A 104 5.73 19.94 -15.76
N VAL A 105 5.19 19.41 -14.66
CA VAL A 105 5.96 18.58 -13.73
C VAL A 105 6.20 17.20 -14.33
N VAL A 106 7.23 16.49 -13.89
CA VAL A 106 7.49 15.12 -14.38
C VAL A 106 7.14 14.15 -13.26
N LEU A 107 6.19 13.24 -13.51
CA LEU A 107 5.66 12.32 -12.52
C LEU A 107 5.81 10.86 -12.94
N TYR A 108 6.18 10.02 -11.97
CA TYR A 108 5.99 8.57 -12.08
C TYR A 108 4.64 8.19 -11.46
N LYS A 109 3.81 7.48 -12.21
CA LYS A 109 2.52 6.95 -11.72
C LYS A 109 2.71 5.50 -11.28
N VAL A 110 2.25 5.16 -10.08
CA VAL A 110 2.24 3.80 -9.53
C VAL A 110 0.86 3.55 -8.95
N GLY A 111 0.11 2.58 -9.48
CA GLY A 111 -1.30 2.41 -9.10
C GLY A 111 -2.10 3.69 -9.35
N GLU A 112 -2.63 4.29 -8.29
CA GLU A 112 -3.43 5.52 -8.34
C GLU A 112 -2.68 6.78 -7.90
N VAL A 113 -1.43 6.64 -7.47
CA VAL A 113 -0.62 7.73 -6.90
C VAL A 113 0.55 8.13 -7.79
N TYR A 114 1.11 9.29 -7.49
CA TYR A 114 2.19 9.91 -8.27
C TYR A 114 3.40 10.25 -7.40
N PHE A 115 4.59 10.08 -8.00
CA PHE A 115 5.88 10.40 -7.42
C PHE A 115 6.58 11.46 -8.27
N VAL A 116 7.03 12.54 -7.64
CA VAL A 116 7.69 13.64 -8.36
C VAL A 116 9.11 13.26 -8.77
N VAL A 117 9.37 13.32 -10.07
CA VAL A 117 10.72 13.22 -10.65
C VAL A 117 11.36 14.60 -10.74
N ASP A 118 10.62 15.56 -11.32
CA ASP A 118 11.00 16.97 -11.42
C ASP A 118 9.79 17.88 -11.16
N GLY A 119 10.06 19.08 -10.64
CA GLY A 119 9.04 20.09 -10.38
C GLY A 119 8.54 20.16 -8.94
N HIS A 120 9.31 19.71 -7.95
CA HIS A 120 8.92 19.72 -6.53
C HIS A 120 8.43 21.09 -6.03
N HIS A 121 9.10 22.17 -6.41
CA HIS A 121 8.69 23.52 -6.04
C HIS A 121 7.34 23.89 -6.64
N ARG A 122 7.05 23.46 -7.89
CA ARG A 122 5.76 23.69 -8.55
C ARG A 122 4.63 22.93 -7.84
N VAL A 123 4.86 21.68 -7.46
CA VAL A 123 3.90 20.90 -6.66
C VAL A 123 3.66 21.54 -5.29
N SER A 124 4.73 21.97 -4.62
CA SER A 124 4.66 22.64 -3.32
C SER A 124 3.85 23.94 -3.37
N VAL A 125 4.13 24.81 -4.36
CA VAL A 125 3.40 26.05 -4.59
C VAL A 125 1.95 25.78 -4.97
N ALA A 126 1.69 24.84 -5.89
CA ALA A 126 0.32 24.47 -6.27
C ALA A 126 -0.52 24.05 -5.04
N ARG A 127 0.06 23.27 -4.12
CA ARG A 127 -0.59 22.92 -2.85
C ARG A 127 -0.84 24.13 -1.95
N GLU A 128 0.17 24.99 -1.79
CA GLU A 128 0.05 26.17 -0.92
C GLU A 128 -0.99 27.17 -1.44
N GLN A 129 -1.12 27.29 -2.76
CA GLN A 129 -2.13 28.13 -3.42
C GLN A 129 -3.51 27.45 -3.56
N GLY A 130 -3.68 26.21 -3.08
CA GLY A 130 -4.95 25.50 -3.12
C GLY A 130 -5.37 25.03 -4.53
N GLN A 131 -4.42 24.90 -5.46
CA GLN A 131 -4.68 24.39 -6.80
C GLN A 131 -4.97 22.88 -6.77
N GLU A 132 -6.11 22.48 -7.31
CA GLU A 132 -6.55 21.07 -7.30
C GLU A 132 -5.82 20.20 -8.33
N PHE A 133 -5.46 20.78 -9.48
CA PHE A 133 -4.91 20.06 -10.63
C PHE A 133 -3.65 20.70 -11.18
N ILE A 134 -2.68 19.90 -11.62
CA ILE A 134 -1.43 20.37 -12.24
C ILE A 134 -1.14 19.63 -13.55
N GLU A 135 -0.55 20.31 -14.54
CA GLU A 135 -0.08 19.67 -15.76
C GLU A 135 1.22 18.89 -15.52
N ALA A 136 1.24 17.64 -15.97
CA ALA A 136 2.34 16.72 -15.74
C ALA A 136 2.67 15.85 -16.95
N GLU A 137 3.94 15.66 -17.24
CA GLU A 137 4.44 14.53 -18.04
C GLU A 137 4.42 13.26 -17.19
N VAL A 138 3.55 12.31 -17.55
CA VAL A 138 3.33 11.10 -16.76
C VAL A 138 4.09 9.92 -17.37
N ARG A 139 4.82 9.20 -16.53
CA ARG A 139 5.41 7.89 -16.85
C ARG A 139 4.83 6.84 -15.90
N GLU A 140 4.06 5.91 -16.43
CA GLU A 140 3.35 4.91 -15.64
C GLU A 140 4.20 3.66 -15.42
N CYS A 141 4.30 3.23 -14.18
CA CYS A 141 5.02 2.02 -13.79
C CYS A 141 4.00 0.96 -13.37
N LYS A 142 4.09 -0.25 -13.95
CA LYS A 142 3.16 -1.35 -13.64
C LYS A 142 3.46 -1.93 -12.25
N VAL A 143 2.40 -2.18 -11.49
CA VAL A 143 2.42 -2.81 -10.17
C VAL A 143 1.35 -3.92 -10.13
N LYS A 144 1.61 -5.00 -9.39
CA LYS A 144 0.69 -6.15 -9.27
C LYS A 144 -0.37 -5.98 -8.17
N VAL A 145 -0.13 -5.05 -7.24
CA VAL A 145 -0.97 -4.81 -6.08
C VAL A 145 -1.57 -3.40 -6.13
N PRO A 146 -2.75 -3.17 -5.54
CA PRO A 146 -3.32 -1.84 -5.42
C PRO A 146 -2.37 -0.90 -4.67
N VAL A 147 -2.20 0.31 -5.18
CA VAL A 147 -1.45 1.39 -4.51
C VAL A 147 -2.29 2.65 -4.56
N GLY A 148 -2.88 3.01 -3.43
CA GLY A 148 -3.76 4.15 -3.25
C GLY A 148 -3.11 5.33 -2.52
N PRO A 149 -3.80 6.48 -2.43
CA PRO A 149 -3.29 7.70 -1.78
C PRO A 149 -3.02 7.54 -0.29
N ASP A 150 -3.73 6.61 0.37
CA ASP A 150 -3.58 6.33 1.80
C ASP A 150 -2.44 5.35 2.11
N LEU A 151 -1.63 4.99 1.10
CA LEU A 151 -0.48 4.08 1.28
C LEU A 151 0.50 4.66 2.30
N ARG A 152 0.68 3.95 3.42
CA ARG A 152 1.69 4.29 4.42
C ARG A 152 2.97 3.47 4.19
N PRO A 153 4.13 3.94 4.66
CA PRO A 153 5.35 3.16 4.63
C PRO A 153 5.21 1.80 5.34
N GLU A 154 4.43 1.72 6.42
CA GLU A 154 4.18 0.47 7.14
C GLU A 154 3.50 -0.61 6.26
N ASP A 155 2.63 -0.19 5.34
CA ASP A 155 1.84 -1.10 4.49
C ASP A 155 2.72 -1.76 3.40
N LEU A 156 3.90 -1.20 3.11
CA LEU A 156 4.81 -1.70 2.07
C LEU A 156 5.38 -3.09 2.38
N GLU A 157 5.50 -3.46 3.64
CA GLU A 157 6.00 -4.79 4.02
C GLU A 157 4.99 -5.87 3.61
N ILE A 158 3.71 -5.68 3.97
CA ILE A 158 2.62 -6.60 3.63
C ILE A 158 2.39 -6.62 2.11
N LEU A 159 2.36 -5.46 1.46
CA LEU A 159 2.20 -5.38 0.01
C LEU A 159 3.38 -6.00 -0.75
N GLY A 160 4.60 -5.85 -0.25
CA GLY A 160 5.78 -6.52 -0.78
C GLY A 160 5.66 -8.04 -0.68
N ALA A 161 5.22 -8.54 0.48
CA ALA A 161 4.93 -9.96 0.69
C ALA A 161 3.81 -10.47 -0.24
N LYS A 162 2.76 -9.68 -0.48
CA LYS A 162 1.70 -9.99 -1.48
C LYS A 162 2.29 -10.11 -2.89
N VAL A 163 3.16 -9.17 -3.28
CA VAL A 163 3.83 -9.22 -4.59
C VAL A 163 4.67 -10.49 -4.72
N GLU A 164 5.43 -10.86 -3.69
CA GLU A 164 6.21 -12.10 -3.70
C GLU A 164 5.32 -13.33 -3.78
N PHE A 165 4.25 -13.39 -2.98
CA PHE A 165 3.25 -14.44 -3.02
C PHE A 165 2.71 -14.63 -4.44
N LEU A 166 2.21 -13.57 -5.07
CA LEU A 166 1.67 -13.61 -6.43
C LEU A 166 2.73 -13.96 -7.49
N GLN A 167 4.01 -13.64 -7.26
CA GLN A 167 5.09 -14.03 -8.17
C GLN A 167 5.43 -15.51 -8.06
N ARG A 168 5.39 -16.07 -6.86
CA ARG A 168 5.67 -17.49 -6.62
C ARG A 168 4.50 -18.37 -7.05
N THR A 169 3.27 -18.01 -6.66
CA THR A 169 2.08 -18.83 -6.89
C THR A 169 1.46 -18.61 -8.27
N GLY A 170 1.63 -17.43 -8.86
CA GLY A 170 0.92 -17.06 -10.08
C GLY A 170 -0.61 -17.00 -9.93
N LEU A 171 -1.13 -16.94 -8.69
CA LEU A 171 -2.55 -17.03 -8.40
C LEU A 171 -3.37 -15.95 -9.15
N ASP A 172 -2.80 -14.76 -9.32
CA ASP A 172 -3.37 -13.64 -10.09
C ASP A 172 -3.71 -14.00 -11.55
N ARG A 173 -3.08 -15.05 -12.09
CA ARG A 173 -3.27 -15.54 -13.47
C ARG A 173 -4.03 -16.85 -13.51
N LEU A 174 -3.78 -17.74 -12.53
CA LEU A 174 -4.36 -19.08 -12.47
C LEU A 174 -5.84 -19.06 -12.04
N ARG A 175 -6.24 -18.09 -11.22
CA ARG A 175 -7.62 -17.90 -10.75
C ARG A 175 -8.01 -16.43 -10.87
N LEU A 176 -8.63 -16.10 -12.00
CA LEU A 176 -9.15 -14.75 -12.24
C LEU A 176 -10.23 -14.42 -11.19
N GLY A 177 -10.03 -13.33 -10.45
CA GLY A 177 -10.93 -12.94 -9.36
C GLY A 177 -10.54 -13.51 -7.98
N ALA A 178 -9.45 -14.27 -7.89
CA ALA A 178 -8.85 -14.55 -6.59
C ALA A 178 -8.34 -13.26 -5.97
N ASP A 179 -8.92 -12.88 -4.84
CA ASP A 179 -8.49 -11.73 -4.05
C ASP A 179 -8.20 -12.20 -2.63
N ILE A 180 -6.93 -12.07 -2.25
CA ILE A 180 -6.42 -12.45 -0.94
C ILE A 180 -5.73 -11.22 -0.38
N ASP A 181 -6.26 -10.73 0.73
CA ASP A 181 -5.66 -9.71 1.56
C ASP A 181 -5.43 -10.27 2.96
N VAL A 182 -4.36 -9.80 3.58
CA VAL A 182 -4.00 -10.06 4.97
C VAL A 182 -3.49 -8.77 5.57
N THR A 183 -3.63 -8.61 6.88
CA THR A 183 -3.12 -7.48 7.65
C THR A 183 -1.92 -7.84 8.51
N VAL A 184 -1.60 -9.13 8.63
CA VAL A 184 -0.44 -9.63 9.37
C VAL A 184 0.82 -9.71 8.50
N PRO A 185 1.99 -9.20 8.96
CA PRO A 185 3.22 -9.15 8.15
C PRO A 185 3.71 -10.49 7.59
N ASP A 186 3.49 -11.58 8.31
CA ASP A 186 3.93 -12.94 7.96
C ASP A 186 2.83 -13.77 7.28
N GLY A 187 1.65 -13.19 7.00
CA GLY A 187 0.50 -13.93 6.48
C GLY A 187 0.76 -14.59 5.13
N PHE A 188 1.28 -13.84 4.15
CA PHE A 188 1.63 -14.39 2.84
C PHE A 188 2.75 -15.45 2.89
N PRO A 189 3.85 -15.25 3.65
CA PRO A 189 4.82 -16.31 3.93
C PRO A 189 4.18 -17.59 4.47
N ARG A 190 3.31 -17.49 5.48
CA ARG A 190 2.61 -18.63 6.06
C ARG A 190 1.69 -19.34 5.05
N MET A 191 1.01 -18.59 4.18
CA MET A 191 0.23 -19.19 3.10
C MET A 191 1.09 -19.97 2.10
N LEU A 192 2.30 -19.50 1.77
CA LEU A 192 3.23 -20.24 0.90
C LEU A 192 3.68 -21.55 1.55
N GLU A 193 3.97 -21.54 2.85
CA GLU A 193 4.29 -22.76 3.60
C GLU A 193 3.12 -23.73 3.58
N HIS A 194 1.90 -23.23 3.80
CA HIS A 194 0.70 -24.06 3.77
C HIS A 194 0.46 -24.68 2.38
N ILE A 195 0.63 -23.92 1.29
CA ILE A 195 0.55 -24.46 -0.08
C ILE A 195 1.61 -25.55 -0.30
N ALA A 196 2.83 -25.37 0.22
CA ALA A 196 3.89 -26.36 0.09
C ALA A 196 3.57 -27.67 0.84
N VAL A 197 3.02 -27.57 2.06
CA VAL A 197 2.55 -28.72 2.85
C VAL A 197 1.38 -29.41 2.15
N HIS A 198 0.41 -28.64 1.65
CA HIS A 198 -0.72 -29.14 0.87
C HIS A 198 -0.25 -29.93 -0.35
N ARG A 199 0.68 -29.36 -1.14
CA ARG A 199 1.31 -30.02 -2.29
C ARG A 199 1.97 -31.34 -1.92
N TYR A 200 2.66 -31.39 -0.78
CA TYR A 200 3.34 -32.60 -0.31
C TYR A 200 2.34 -33.72 -0.02
N PHE A 201 1.26 -33.44 0.73
CA PHE A 201 0.23 -34.44 1.02
C PHE A 201 -0.54 -34.88 -0.23
N MET A 202 -0.87 -33.97 -1.14
CA MET A 202 -1.44 -34.33 -2.45
C MET A 202 -0.56 -35.35 -3.18
N GLY A 203 0.76 -35.17 -3.17
CA GLY A 203 1.68 -36.09 -3.82
C GLY A 203 1.73 -37.48 -3.18
N LEU A 204 1.56 -37.56 -1.85
CA LEU A 204 1.46 -38.85 -1.15
C LEU A 204 0.16 -39.58 -1.51
N ASP A 205 -0.97 -38.86 -1.51
CA ASP A 205 -2.29 -39.42 -1.76
C ASP A 205 -2.43 -39.88 -3.22
N GLU A 206 -1.94 -39.07 -4.17
CA GLU A 206 -2.01 -39.37 -5.60
C GLU A 206 -0.83 -40.23 -6.11
N GLN A 207 0.17 -40.47 -5.26
CA GLN A 207 1.38 -41.25 -5.58
C GLN A 207 2.12 -40.74 -6.81
N ARG A 208 2.16 -39.41 -6.99
CA ARG A 208 2.84 -38.75 -8.10
C ARG A 208 3.39 -37.39 -7.69
N ASP A 209 4.29 -36.86 -8.51
CA ASP A 209 4.71 -35.47 -8.38
C ASP A 209 3.57 -34.52 -8.79
N ILE A 210 3.27 -33.56 -7.92
CA ILE A 210 2.26 -32.52 -8.16
C ILE A 210 2.97 -31.25 -8.67
N PRO A 211 2.62 -30.70 -9.84
CA PRO A 211 3.05 -29.38 -10.29
C PRO A 211 2.65 -28.28 -9.31
N GLU A 212 3.46 -27.22 -9.20
CA GLU A 212 3.18 -26.12 -8.27
C GLU A 212 1.87 -25.39 -8.60
N GLU A 213 1.62 -25.10 -9.88
CA GLU A 213 0.38 -24.46 -10.32
C GLU A 213 -0.86 -25.31 -9.98
N GLU A 214 -0.75 -26.63 -10.07
CA GLU A 214 -1.82 -27.56 -9.68
C GLU A 214 -2.10 -27.46 -8.18
N ALA A 215 -1.06 -27.53 -7.35
CA ALA A 215 -1.21 -27.43 -5.90
C ALA A 215 -1.75 -26.07 -5.45
N VAL A 216 -1.31 -24.97 -6.05
CA VAL A 216 -1.82 -23.61 -5.77
C VAL A 216 -3.31 -23.54 -6.05
N THR A 217 -3.73 -24.02 -7.22
CA THR A 217 -5.13 -23.96 -7.62
C THR A 217 -6.02 -24.88 -6.79
N HIS A 218 -5.56 -26.10 -6.51
CA HIS A 218 -6.27 -27.03 -5.64
C HIS A 218 -6.39 -26.46 -4.22
N TRP A 219 -5.31 -25.94 -3.64
CA TRP A 219 -5.35 -25.29 -2.33
C TRP A 219 -6.36 -24.14 -2.28
N TYR A 220 -6.36 -23.29 -3.32
CA TYR A 220 -7.29 -22.16 -3.37
C TYR A 220 -8.74 -22.64 -3.41
N ASP A 221 -9.05 -23.61 -4.28
CA ASP A 221 -10.42 -24.06 -4.52
C ASP A 221 -10.96 -24.97 -3.40
N THR A 222 -10.12 -25.78 -2.77
CA THR A 222 -10.56 -26.81 -1.81
C THR A 222 -10.21 -26.50 -0.36
N VAL A 223 -9.40 -25.48 -0.08
CA VAL A 223 -9.00 -25.14 1.30
C VAL A 223 -9.30 -23.68 1.61
N TYR A 224 -8.71 -22.74 0.86
CA TYR A 224 -8.89 -21.32 1.12
C TYR A 224 -10.34 -20.86 0.90
N LEU A 225 -10.88 -21.11 -0.30
CA LEU A 225 -12.22 -20.64 -0.68
C LEU A 225 -13.32 -21.24 0.21
N PRO A 226 -13.33 -22.54 0.56
CA PRO A 226 -14.36 -23.07 1.46
C PRO A 226 -14.34 -22.45 2.86
N ILE A 227 -13.16 -22.23 3.45
CA ILE A 227 -13.03 -21.54 4.74
C ILE A 227 -13.56 -20.11 4.63
N VAL A 228 -13.15 -19.37 3.58
CA VAL A 228 -13.58 -17.99 3.35
C VAL A 228 -15.08 -17.88 3.11
N THR A 229 -15.70 -18.84 2.41
CA THR A 229 -17.15 -18.90 2.21
C THR A 229 -17.87 -19.00 3.56
N VAL A 230 -17.43 -19.87 4.47
CA VAL A 230 -18.01 -19.98 5.81
C VAL A 230 -17.85 -18.66 6.59
N ILE A 231 -16.67 -18.04 6.53
CA ILE A 231 -16.40 -16.74 7.18
C ILE A 231 -17.37 -15.66 6.69
N ARG A 232 -17.60 -15.58 5.37
CA ARG A 232 -18.54 -14.63 4.73
C ARG A 232 -19.98 -14.89 5.14
N GLU A 233 -20.44 -16.13 5.05
CA GLU A 233 -21.83 -16.51 5.34
C GLU A 233 -22.19 -16.29 6.81
N ARG A 234 -21.22 -16.44 7.71
CA ARG A 234 -21.39 -16.22 9.14
C ARG A 234 -21.18 -14.77 9.59
N GLY A 235 -20.74 -13.87 8.70
CA GLY A 235 -20.54 -12.46 9.03
C GLY A 235 -19.44 -12.19 10.06
N VAL A 236 -18.48 -13.10 10.20
CA VAL A 236 -17.49 -13.11 11.30
C VAL A 236 -16.66 -11.83 11.36
N LEU A 237 -16.42 -11.19 10.21
CA LEU A 237 -15.66 -9.95 10.14
C LEU A 237 -16.33 -8.77 10.87
N GLU A 238 -17.63 -8.84 11.15
CA GLU A 238 -18.30 -7.81 11.96
C GLU A 238 -17.74 -7.73 13.39
N GLU A 239 -17.21 -8.83 13.91
CA GLU A 239 -16.59 -8.91 15.22
C GLU A 239 -15.11 -8.48 15.21
N PHE A 240 -14.50 -8.36 14.03
CA PHE A 240 -13.07 -8.03 13.86
C PHE A 240 -12.84 -6.83 12.94
N PRO A 241 -13.14 -5.59 13.41
CA PRO A 241 -12.93 -4.39 12.61
C PRO A 241 -11.48 -4.25 12.14
N GLY A 242 -11.30 -4.03 10.83
CA GLY A 242 -9.99 -3.86 10.22
C GLY A 242 -9.25 -5.16 9.91
N ARG A 243 -9.87 -6.33 10.12
CA ARG A 243 -9.34 -7.62 9.68
C ARG A 243 -9.95 -8.06 8.36
N THR A 244 -9.26 -8.98 7.71
CA THR A 244 -9.61 -9.55 6.41
C THR A 244 -9.96 -11.02 6.52
N GLU A 245 -10.59 -11.56 5.49
CA GLU A 245 -10.89 -13.00 5.40
C GLU A 245 -9.61 -13.84 5.44
N GLY A 246 -8.51 -13.34 4.85
CA GLY A 246 -7.21 -13.97 4.90
C GLY A 246 -6.63 -14.04 6.32
N ASP A 247 -6.87 -13.03 7.16
CA ASP A 247 -6.45 -13.05 8.57
C ASP A 247 -7.22 -14.14 9.34
N VAL A 248 -8.54 -14.18 9.20
CA VAL A 248 -9.38 -15.18 9.87
C VAL A 248 -9.06 -16.59 9.37
N TYR A 249 -8.80 -16.75 8.07
CA TYR A 249 -8.29 -18.00 7.50
C TYR A 249 -7.00 -18.46 8.19
N LEU A 250 -6.02 -17.58 8.38
CA LEU A 250 -4.78 -17.92 9.08
C LEU A 250 -5.03 -18.33 10.54
N TRP A 251 -5.98 -17.69 11.23
CA TRP A 251 -6.37 -18.07 12.58
C TRP A 251 -7.05 -19.43 12.66
N VAL A 252 -7.88 -19.78 11.67
CA VAL A 252 -8.45 -21.14 11.54
C VAL A 252 -7.33 -22.17 11.43
N LEU A 253 -6.30 -21.89 10.61
CA LEU A 253 -5.14 -22.79 10.47
C LEU A 253 -4.35 -22.91 11.78
N ASP A 254 -4.08 -21.80 12.47
CA ASP A 254 -3.40 -21.81 13.77
C ASP A 254 -4.18 -22.64 14.79
N HIS A 255 -5.50 -22.51 14.79
CA HIS A 255 -6.36 -23.30 15.66
C HIS A 255 -6.28 -24.79 15.33
N GLN A 256 -6.32 -25.15 14.04
CA GLN A 256 -6.19 -26.54 13.62
C GLN A 256 -4.83 -27.14 14.00
N HIS A 257 -3.75 -26.39 13.81
CA HIS A 257 -2.41 -26.82 14.20
C HIS A 257 -2.32 -27.05 15.70
N PHE A 258 -2.86 -26.11 16.50
CA PHE A 258 -2.96 -26.26 17.96
C PHE A 258 -3.73 -27.52 18.37
N LEU A 259 -4.85 -27.84 17.70
CA LEU A 259 -5.62 -29.05 18.00
C LEU A 259 -4.85 -30.33 17.66
N ALA A 260 -4.12 -30.33 16.54
CA ALA A 260 -3.30 -31.46 16.11
C ALA A 260 -2.15 -31.75 17.09
N ASP A 261 -1.47 -30.70 17.58
CA ASP A 261 -0.42 -30.82 18.60
C ASP A 261 -0.95 -31.42 19.92
N HIS A 262 -2.25 -31.26 20.19
CA HIS A 262 -2.93 -31.85 21.34
C HIS A 262 -3.62 -33.18 21.02
N GLY A 263 -3.25 -33.83 19.91
CA GLY A 263 -3.67 -35.18 19.54
C GLY A 263 -5.09 -35.26 19.00
N LYS A 264 -5.69 -34.15 18.55
CA LYS A 264 -7.00 -34.16 17.88
C LYS A 264 -6.83 -34.27 16.37
N GLU A 265 -7.79 -34.90 15.71
CA GLU A 265 -7.82 -35.00 14.25
C GLU A 265 -8.12 -33.64 13.60
N LEU A 266 -7.45 -33.37 12.48
CA LEU A 266 -7.73 -32.22 11.63
C LEU A 266 -9.11 -32.39 11.01
N SER A 267 -9.89 -31.31 11.03
CA SER A 267 -11.21 -31.28 10.40
C SER A 267 -11.10 -30.82 8.94
N PRO A 268 -12.04 -31.19 8.06
CA PRO A 268 -12.17 -30.59 6.74
C PRO A 268 -12.27 -29.06 6.83
N PRO A 269 -11.86 -28.31 5.79
CA PRO A 269 -11.75 -26.85 5.83
C PRO A 269 -13.03 -26.13 6.30
N GLU A 270 -14.20 -26.51 5.80
CA GLU A 270 -15.48 -25.91 6.17
C GLU A 270 -15.83 -26.18 7.64
N GLU A 271 -15.67 -27.43 8.09
CA GLU A 271 -15.94 -27.81 9.48
C GLU A 271 -14.95 -27.13 10.45
N ALA A 272 -13.70 -26.95 10.02
CA ALA A 272 -12.69 -26.21 10.78
C ALA A 272 -13.10 -24.76 10.98
N ALA A 273 -13.55 -24.10 9.91
CA ALA A 273 -14.06 -22.75 9.95
C ALA A 273 -15.30 -22.67 10.84
N GLU A 274 -16.27 -23.57 10.70
CA GLU A 274 -17.49 -23.57 11.53
C GLU A 274 -17.17 -23.72 13.02
N LYS A 275 -16.29 -24.67 13.38
CA LYS A 275 -15.87 -24.87 14.77
C LYS A 275 -15.15 -23.64 15.33
N PHE A 276 -14.31 -22.99 14.51
CA PHE A 276 -13.62 -21.77 14.92
C PHE A 276 -14.61 -20.63 15.14
N VAL A 277 -15.54 -20.42 14.22
CA VAL A 277 -16.57 -19.36 14.32
C VAL A 277 -17.45 -19.56 15.55
N GLN A 278 -17.96 -20.78 15.77
CA GLN A 278 -18.76 -21.08 16.97
C GLN A 278 -18.00 -20.79 18.27
N ARG A 279 -16.68 -21.00 18.28
CA ARG A 279 -15.84 -20.69 19.44
C ARG A 279 -15.70 -19.18 19.66
N VAL A 280 -15.50 -18.41 18.60
CA VAL A 280 -15.42 -16.95 18.67
C VAL A 280 -16.74 -16.38 19.22
N GLU A 281 -17.88 -16.81 18.69
CA GLU A 281 -19.22 -16.41 19.16
C GLU A 281 -19.43 -16.73 20.66
N GLN A 282 -18.89 -17.86 21.13
CA GLN A 282 -19.00 -18.29 22.53
C GLN A 282 -17.97 -17.63 23.46
N SER A 283 -16.91 -17.02 22.93
CA SER A 283 -15.83 -16.41 23.72
C SER A 283 -15.15 -15.27 22.94
N PRO A 284 -15.78 -14.07 22.91
CA PRO A 284 -15.33 -12.93 22.10
C PRO A 284 -13.94 -12.37 22.47
N GLN A 285 -13.38 -12.76 23.63
CA GLN A 285 -12.09 -12.25 24.13
C GLN A 285 -10.87 -12.85 23.41
N LEU A 286 -11.05 -13.79 22.46
CA LEU A 286 -9.95 -14.42 21.72
C LEU A 286 -9.47 -13.62 20.49
N GLY A 287 -10.10 -12.49 20.18
CA GLY A 287 -9.77 -11.63 19.05
C GLY A 287 -8.51 -10.77 19.17
N GLU A 288 -7.80 -10.86 20.29
CA GLU A 288 -6.60 -10.05 20.58
C GLU A 288 -5.26 -10.79 20.37
N LEU A 289 -5.28 -11.99 19.76
CA LEU A 289 -4.08 -12.72 19.33
C LEU A 289 -3.83 -12.54 17.82
#